data_AF-A0A959T097-F1
#
_entry.id   AF-A0A959T097-F1
#
_cell.length_a   1.000
_cell.length_b   1.000
_cell.length_c   1.000
_cell.angle_alpha   90.00
_cell.angle_beta   90.00
_cell.angle_gamma   90.00
#
_symmetry.space_group_name_H-M   'P 1'
#
loop_
_entity.id
_entity.type
_entity.pdbx_description
1 polymer ?
#
loop_
_entity_poly.entity_id
_entity_poly.type
_entity_poly.pdbx_seq_one_letter_code
_entity_poly.pdbx_strand_id
1 'polypeptide(L)'
;KEMEQQFQQMLQERLDESKQIEKSSIKPFLADRWKGFERPDRSVFAKSPDTGVDRKTLEFIGHKLAEVPEGKKFFSKLERILQAREKMLEEDKLDWSMGELLAYGSLLL
;
A
#
# COMPACT_ATOMS: atom_id res chain seq x y z
N LYS A 1 23.01 -26.08 -35.76
CA LYS A 1 23.00 -25.22 -36.97
C LYS A 1 21.57 -25.03 -37.50
N GLU A 2 20.82 -26.09 -37.72
CA GLU A 2 19.42 -26.00 -38.19
C GLU A 2 18.49 -25.27 -37.18
N MET A 3 18.60 -25.61 -35.89
CA MET A 3 17.87 -24.94 -34.81
C MET A 3 18.21 -23.45 -34.68
N GLU A 4 19.45 -23.07 -35.00
CA GLU A 4 19.91 -21.69 -34.97
C GLU A 4 19.36 -20.90 -36.15
N GLN A 5 19.33 -21.51 -37.34
CA GLN A 5 18.69 -20.90 -38.52
C GLN A 5 17.18 -20.73 -38.33
N GLN A 6 16.49 -21.72 -37.76
CA GLN A 6 15.06 -21.61 -37.44
C GLN A 6 14.79 -20.49 -36.42
N PHE A 7 15.63 -20.37 -35.39
CA PHE A 7 15.52 -19.29 -34.41
C PHE A 7 15.76 -17.91 -35.04
N GLN A 8 16.80 -17.77 -35.86
CA GLN A 8 17.08 -16.53 -36.58
C GLN A 8 15.94 -16.15 -37.53
N GLN A 9 15.37 -17.12 -38.24
CA GLN A 9 14.22 -16.89 -39.12
C GLN A 9 12.98 -16.42 -38.35
N MET A 10 12.69 -17.05 -37.20
CA MET A 10 11.62 -16.61 -36.30
C MET A 10 11.84 -15.17 -35.82
N LEU A 11 13.07 -14.80 -35.42
CA LEU A 11 13.36 -13.43 -34.98
C LEU A 11 13.19 -12.41 -36.11
N GLN A 12 13.63 -12.74 -37.33
CA GLN A 12 13.52 -11.87 -38.49
C GLN A 12 12.05 -11.63 -38.88
N GLU A 13 11.24 -12.68 -38.86
CA GLU A 13 9.80 -12.59 -39.12
C GLU A 13 9.09 -11.70 -38.09
N ARG A 14 9.38 -11.89 -36.79
CA ARG A 14 8.85 -11.03 -35.72
C ARG A 14 9.32 -9.57 -35.81
N LEU A 15 10.54 -9.35 -36.29
CA LEU A 15 11.08 -8.01 -36.52
C LEU A 15 10.33 -7.30 -37.65
N ASP A 16 10.07 -8.01 -38.75
CA ASP A 16 9.34 -7.45 -39.89
C ASP A 16 7.86 -7.21 -39.57
N GLU A 17 7.23 -8.08 -38.76
CA GLU A 17 5.90 -7.83 -38.17
C GLU A 17 5.88 -6.56 -37.30
N SER A 18 6.88 -6.38 -36.43
CA SER A 18 6.99 -5.23 -35.52
C SER A 18 7.10 -3.90 -36.27
N LYS A 19 7.81 -3.86 -37.40
CA LYS A 19 7.94 -2.66 -38.26
C LYS A 19 6.60 -2.19 -38.85
N GLN A 20 5.62 -3.07 -39.00
CA GLN A 20 4.29 -2.73 -39.52
C GLN A 20 3.36 -2.10 -38.45
N ILE A 21 3.77 -2.11 -37.17
CA ILE A 21 2.96 -1.59 -36.07
C ILE A 21 3.25 -0.08 -35.90
N GLU A 22 2.40 0.78 -36.47
CA GLU A 22 2.56 2.25 -36.39
C GLU A 22 2.41 2.84 -34.98
N LYS A 23 1.60 2.21 -34.11
CA LYS A 23 1.42 2.59 -32.72
C LYS A 23 1.54 1.36 -31.84
N SER A 24 2.65 1.27 -31.11
CA SER A 24 2.79 0.25 -30.07
C SER A 24 1.75 0.51 -28.97
N SER A 25 0.71 -0.32 -28.93
CA SER A 25 -0.15 -0.40 -27.75
C SER A 25 0.67 -1.05 -26.65
N ILE A 26 1.28 -0.23 -25.79
CA ILE A 26 1.95 -0.71 -24.59
C ILE A 26 0.86 -1.19 -23.65
N LYS A 27 0.55 -2.49 -23.69
CA LYS A 27 -0.26 -3.13 -22.66
C LYS A 27 0.42 -2.86 -21.31
N PRO A 28 -0.29 -2.25 -20.34
CA PRO A 28 0.27 -2.02 -19.02
C PRO A 28 0.74 -3.36 -18.43
N PHE A 29 1.96 -3.37 -17.90
CA PHE A 29 2.49 -4.52 -17.20
C PHE A 29 1.51 -4.93 -16.09
N LEU A 30 1.12 -6.21 -16.07
CA LEU A 30 0.15 -6.76 -15.11
C LEU A 30 -1.23 -6.05 -15.12
N ALA A 31 -1.72 -5.58 -16.27
CA ALA A 31 -3.02 -4.90 -16.38
C ALA A 31 -4.18 -5.58 -15.61
N ASP A 32 -4.22 -6.92 -15.61
CA ASP A 32 -5.24 -7.69 -14.88
C ASP A 32 -5.13 -7.54 -13.35
N ARG A 33 -3.91 -7.42 -12.81
CA ARG A 33 -3.69 -7.22 -11.37
C ARG A 33 -3.96 -5.79 -10.91
N TRP A 34 -3.85 -4.83 -11.83
CA TRP A 34 -4.04 -3.41 -11.57
C TRP A 34 -5.43 -2.92 -12.01
N LYS A 35 -6.36 -3.85 -12.23
CA LYS A 35 -7.74 -3.52 -12.57
C LYS A 35 -8.36 -2.71 -11.42
N GLY A 36 -8.88 -1.52 -11.74
CA GLY A 36 -9.43 -0.57 -10.77
C GLY A 36 -8.50 0.56 -10.37
N PHE A 37 -7.23 0.53 -10.80
CA PHE A 37 -6.30 1.65 -10.64
C PHE A 37 -6.21 2.45 -11.94
N GLU A 38 -6.37 3.76 -11.84
CA GLU A 38 -6.20 4.67 -12.95
C GLU A 38 -4.76 5.18 -13.01
N ARG A 39 -4.25 5.47 -14.21
CA ARG A 39 -2.96 6.12 -14.34
C ARG A 39 -3.10 7.58 -13.90
N PRO A 40 -2.30 8.04 -12.93
CA PRO A 40 -2.41 9.40 -12.47
C PRO A 40 -1.94 10.36 -13.58
N ASP A 41 -2.70 11.43 -13.79
CA ASP A 41 -2.27 12.61 -14.51
C ASP A 41 -1.81 13.72 -13.54
N ARG A 42 -1.44 14.90 -14.04
CA ARG A 42 -1.02 16.01 -13.14
C ARG A 42 -2.19 16.61 -12.34
N SER A 43 -3.42 16.46 -12.81
CA SER A 43 -4.62 17.04 -12.20
C SER A 43 -5.06 16.30 -10.93
N VAL A 44 -4.84 14.99 -10.85
CA VAL A 44 -5.13 14.22 -9.61
C VAL A 44 -4.28 14.63 -8.42
N PHE A 45 -3.11 15.25 -8.64
CA PHE A 45 -2.29 15.79 -7.54
C PHE A 45 -2.75 17.17 -7.06
N ALA A 46 -3.72 17.81 -7.75
CA ALA A 46 -4.24 19.12 -7.35
C ALA A 46 -5.13 19.05 -6.10
N LYS A 47 -5.65 17.86 -5.77
CA LYS A 47 -6.54 17.65 -4.61
C LYS A 47 -6.17 16.37 -3.88
N SER A 48 -5.93 16.48 -2.57
CA SER A 48 -5.77 15.30 -1.71
C SER A 48 -7.07 14.51 -1.60
N PRO A 49 -7.02 13.18 -1.57
CA PRO A 49 -8.20 12.36 -1.30
C PRO A 49 -8.74 12.63 0.11
N ASP A 50 -10.04 12.36 0.31
CA ASP A 50 -10.63 12.36 1.64
C ASP A 50 -10.20 11.08 2.36
N THR A 51 -9.29 11.23 3.31
CA THR A 51 -8.76 10.14 4.15
C THR A 51 -9.26 10.23 5.58
N GLY A 52 -10.31 11.04 5.83
CA GLY A 52 -10.92 11.16 7.15
C GLY A 52 -11.51 9.81 7.59
N VAL A 53 -11.32 9.49 8.87
CA VAL A 53 -11.89 8.29 9.51
C VAL A 53 -12.71 8.74 10.71
N ASP A 54 -13.82 8.06 10.96
CA ASP A 54 -14.67 8.37 12.11
C ASP A 54 -13.89 8.27 13.43
N ARG A 55 -14.16 9.19 14.35
CA ARG A 55 -13.47 9.25 15.63
C ARG A 55 -13.61 7.96 16.42
N LYS A 56 -14.78 7.32 16.40
CA LYS A 56 -15.02 6.07 17.14
C LYS A 56 -14.16 4.94 16.60
N THR A 57 -13.94 4.92 15.30
CA THR A 57 -13.05 3.95 14.65
C THR A 57 -11.60 4.16 15.07
N LEU A 58 -11.14 5.41 15.13
CA LEU A 58 -9.79 5.74 15.62
C LEU A 58 -9.61 5.39 17.11
N GLU A 59 -10.61 5.68 17.95
CA GLU A 59 -10.60 5.29 19.37
C GLU A 59 -10.55 3.77 19.53
N PHE A 60 -11.37 3.02 18.78
CA PHE A 60 -11.34 1.56 18.79
C PHE A 60 -9.95 1.00 18.45
N ILE A 61 -9.34 1.50 17.36
CA ILE A 61 -7.99 1.09 16.95
C ILE A 61 -6.98 1.45 18.03
N GLY A 62 -7.06 2.67 18.56
CA GLY A 62 -6.17 3.15 19.62
C GLY A 62 -6.19 2.25 20.84
N HIS A 63 -7.37 1.88 21.34
CA HIS A 63 -7.50 0.96 22.46
C HIS A 63 -6.92 -0.42 22.14
N LYS A 64 -7.13 -0.95 20.92
CA LYS A 64 -6.53 -2.22 20.50
C LYS A 64 -5.00 -2.16 20.40
N LEU A 65 -4.42 -1.01 20.06
CA LEU A 65 -2.96 -0.81 20.02
C LEU A 65 -2.32 -0.67 21.41
N ALA A 66 -3.11 -0.33 22.42
CA ALA A 66 -2.69 -0.19 23.81
C ALA A 66 -3.01 -1.43 24.67
N GLU A 67 -3.89 -2.32 24.20
CA GLU A 67 -4.32 -3.53 24.92
C GLU A 67 -3.16 -4.48 25.21
N VAL A 68 -3.03 -4.90 26.47
CA VAL A 68 -2.06 -5.90 26.92
C VAL A 68 -2.77 -7.26 27.01
N PRO A 69 -2.35 -8.29 26.25
CA PRO A 69 -2.93 -9.62 26.37
C PRO A 69 -2.76 -10.21 27.78
N GLU A 70 -3.84 -10.72 28.35
CA GLU A 70 -3.82 -11.39 29.65
C GLU A 70 -2.86 -12.60 29.65
N GLY A 71 -2.19 -12.81 30.79
CA GLY A 71 -1.34 -14.00 31.00
C GLY A 71 0.06 -13.93 30.38
N LYS A 72 0.46 -12.81 29.76
CA LYS A 72 1.83 -12.61 29.27
C LYS A 72 2.58 -11.58 30.11
N LYS A 73 3.77 -11.95 30.60
CA LYS A 73 4.71 -10.98 31.19
C LYS A 73 5.47 -10.27 30.09
N PHE A 74 5.23 -8.98 29.95
CA PHE A 74 6.04 -8.11 29.10
C PHE A 74 7.21 -7.53 29.91
N PHE A 75 8.23 -7.04 29.21
CA PHE A 75 9.28 -6.29 29.86
C PHE A 75 8.76 -4.88 30.19
N SER A 76 9.19 -4.32 31.32
CA SER A 76 8.66 -3.07 31.89
C SER A 76 8.63 -1.88 30.93
N LYS A 77 9.60 -1.79 30.01
CA LYS A 77 9.63 -0.72 29.00
C LYS A 77 8.47 -0.81 28.00
N LEU A 78 8.02 -2.01 27.62
CA LEU A 78 6.88 -2.17 26.73
C LEU A 78 5.57 -1.82 27.43
N GLU A 79 5.39 -2.26 28.68
CA GLU A 79 4.23 -1.89 29.50
C GLU A 79 4.11 -0.36 29.61
N ARG A 80 5.24 0.32 29.84
CA ARG A 80 5.27 1.79 29.87
C ARG A 80 4.87 2.43 28.53
N ILE A 81 5.23 1.82 27.40
CA ILE A 81 4.85 2.32 26.08
C ILE A 81 3.34 2.14 25.85
N LEU A 82 2.78 0.99 26.24
CA LEU A 82 1.35 0.71 26.07
C LEU A 82 0.49 1.63 26.95
N GLN A 83 0.88 1.82 28.22
CA GLN A 83 0.25 2.80 29.11
C GLN A 83 0.36 4.24 28.58
N ALA A 84 1.51 4.61 28.00
CA ALA A 84 1.67 5.94 27.41
C ALA A 84 0.72 6.16 26.22
N ARG A 85 0.48 5.13 25.39
CA ARG A 85 -0.47 5.20 24.27
C ARG A 85 -1.91 5.35 24.75
N GLU A 86 -2.29 4.58 25.78
CA GLU A 86 -3.62 4.71 26.40
C GLU A 86 -3.84 6.14 26.91
N LYS A 87 -2.86 6.68 27.63
CA LYS A 87 -2.90 8.07 28.11
C LYS A 87 -2.98 9.10 26.98
N MET A 88 -2.26 8.91 25.87
CA MET A 88 -2.32 9.80 24.71
C MET A 88 -3.73 9.86 24.10
N LEU A 89 -4.44 8.73 24.08
CA LEU A 89 -5.83 8.65 23.59
C LEU A 89 -6.79 9.37 24.54
N GLU A 90 -6.65 9.15 25.84
CA GLU A 90 -7.48 9.81 26.86
C GLU A 90 -7.30 11.33 26.88
N GLU A 91 -6.06 11.81 26.73
CA GLU A 91 -5.74 13.24 26.74
C GLU A 91 -5.93 13.94 25.38
N ASP A 92 -6.30 13.18 24.32
CA ASP A 92 -6.40 13.66 22.94
C ASP A 92 -5.12 14.37 22.45
N LYS A 93 -3.96 13.82 22.84
CA LYS A 93 -2.63 14.35 22.55
C LYS A 93 -1.75 13.27 21.96
N LEU A 94 -1.88 13.13 20.65
CA LEU A 94 -1.19 12.09 19.89
C LEU A 94 0.18 12.58 19.39
N ASP A 95 1.17 11.71 19.50
CA ASP A 95 2.45 11.91 18.83
C ASP A 95 2.44 11.35 17.40
N TRP A 96 3.54 11.57 16.67
CA TRP A 96 3.68 11.09 15.30
C TRP A 96 3.52 9.58 15.17
N SER A 97 4.08 8.83 16.12
CA SER A 97 4.04 7.37 16.09
C SER A 97 2.61 6.84 16.25
N MET A 98 1.82 7.48 17.11
CA MET A 98 0.42 7.11 17.28
C MET A 98 -0.41 7.45 16.04
N GLY A 99 -0.15 8.60 15.40
CA GLY A 99 -0.77 8.95 14.12
C GLY A 99 -0.49 7.91 13.02
N GLU A 100 0.76 7.45 12.90
CA GLU A 100 1.14 6.40 11.94
C GLU A 100 0.42 5.07 12.25
N LEU A 101 0.40 4.64 13.51
CA LEU A 101 -0.26 3.40 13.90
C LEU A 101 -1.77 3.44 13.67
N LEU A 102 -2.41 4.57 13.93
CA LEU A 102 -3.84 4.76 13.65
C LEU A 102 -4.12 4.71 12.15
N ALA A 103 -3.26 5.30 11.31
CA ALA A 103 -3.39 5.23 9.86
C ALA A 103 -3.23 3.80 9.32
N TYR A 104 -2.26 3.03 9.82
CA TYR A 104 -2.15 1.63 9.43
C TYR A 104 -3.31 0.79 9.95
N GLY A 105 -3.75 1.03 11.19
CA GLY A 105 -4.91 0.36 11.75
C GLY A 105 -6.17 0.61 10.93
N SER A 106 -6.39 1.84 10.44
CA SER A 106 -7.58 2.17 9.66
C SER A 106 -7.61 1.51 8.28
N LEU A 107 -6.45 1.18 7.71
CA LEU A 107 -6.34 0.43 6.46
C LEU A 107 -6.55 -1.09 6.63
N LEU A 108 -6.43 -1.60 7.86
CA LEU A 108 -6.51 -3.05 8.16
C LEU A 108 -7.87 -3.51 8.68
N LEU A 109 -8.76 -2.58 9.04
CA LEU A 109 -10.14 -2.87 9.46
C LEU A 109 -10.94 -3.54 8.34
#